data_AF-A0A957C231-F1
#
_entry.id   AF-A0A957C231-F1
#
_cell.length_a   1.000
_cell.length_b   1.000
_cell.length_c   1.000
_cell.angle_alpha   90.00
_cell.angle_beta   90.00
_cell.angle_gamma   90.00
#
_symmetry.space_group_name_H-M   'P 1'
#
loop_
_entity.id
_entity.type
_entity.pdbx_description
1 polymer ?
#
loop_
_entity_poly.entity_id
_entity_poly.type
_entity_poly.pdbx_seq_one_letter_code
_entity_poly.pdbx_strand_id
1 'polypeptide(L)' 'GAEAVIPPKKNAKTPREYDKWRYRERHLVECFIGKIKHFRRVFSRFDKLANRYLGFVQFVSALIWLR' A
#
# COMPACT_ATOMS: atom_id res chain seq x y z
N GLY A 1 16.42 14.01 -2.33
CA GLY A 1 16.57 12.53 -2.39
C GLY A 1 15.53 11.87 -1.51
N ALA A 2 15.38 10.55 -1.57
CA ALA A 2 14.48 9.79 -0.69
C ALA A 2 15.27 9.13 0.45
N GLU A 3 14.72 9.12 1.65
CA GLU A 3 15.32 8.43 2.80
C GLU A 3 14.93 6.95 2.80
N ALA A 4 15.92 6.08 2.99
CA ALA A 4 15.68 4.64 2.99
C ALA A 4 15.17 4.20 4.38
N VAL A 5 13.89 3.83 4.50
CA VAL A 5 13.28 3.43 5.79
C VAL A 5 13.15 1.90 5.92
N ILE A 6 13.44 1.14 4.86
CA ILE A 6 13.36 -0.32 4.86
C ILE A 6 14.43 -0.92 5.80
N PRO A 7 14.16 -1.96 6.59
CA PRO A 7 15.20 -2.60 7.40
C PRO A 7 16.34 -3.15 6.53
N PRO A 8 17.61 -3.07 6.97
CA PRO A 8 18.69 -3.81 6.34
C PRO A 8 18.43 -5.32 6.44
N LYS A 9 19.00 -6.08 5.50
CA LYS A 9 18.98 -7.54 5.59
C LYS A 9 19.68 -7.98 6.89
N LYS A 10 19.19 -9.06 7.50
CA LYS A 10 19.75 -9.59 8.76
C LYS A 10 21.24 -9.93 8.68
N ASN A 11 21.74 -10.26 7.49
CA ASN A 11 23.15 -10.62 7.22
C ASN A 11 23.98 -9.46 6.64
N ALA A 12 23.51 -8.20 6.73
CA ALA A 12 24.28 -7.05 6.27
C ALA A 12 25.52 -6.86 7.15
N LYS A 13 26.71 -6.81 6.53
CA LYS A 13 28.00 -6.56 7.24
C LYS A 13 28.01 -5.20 7.94
N THR A 14 27.36 -4.21 7.34
CA THR A 14 27.19 -2.85 7.87
C THR A 14 25.70 -2.51 7.87
N PRO A 15 24.97 -2.83 8.97
CA PRO A 15 23.57 -2.49 9.08
C PRO A 15 23.40 -0.97 9.10
N ARG A 16 22.57 -0.46 8.19
CA ARG A 16 22.18 0.96 8.22
C ARG A 16 21.12 1.20 9.28
N GLU A 17 21.16 2.37 9.89
CA GLU A 17 20.04 2.84 10.71
C GLU A 17 18.82 3.10 9.83
N TYR A 18 17.64 2.90 10.42
CA TYR A 18 16.37 3.15 9.78
C TYR A 18 15.32 3.45 10.86
N ASP A 19 14.35 4.28 10.52
CA ASP A 19 13.22 4.55 11.40
C ASP A 19 12.26 3.35 11.43
N LYS A 20 12.29 2.63 12.55
CA LYS A 20 11.43 1.46 12.80
C LYS A 20 9.96 1.83 12.88
N TRP A 21 9.62 2.99 13.43
CA TRP A 21 8.23 3.43 13.58
C TRP A 21 7.63 3.76 12.23
N ARG A 22 8.37 4.53 11.43
CA ARG A 22 7.97 4.84 10.07
C ARG A 22 7.89 3.59 9.16
N TYR A 23 8.74 2.59 9.38
CA TYR A 23 8.59 1.30 8.68
C TYR A 23 7.33 0.53 9.09
N ARG A 24 6.91 0.61 10.37
CA ARG A 24 5.70 -0.06 10.88
C ARG A 24 4.42 0.51 10.27
N GLU A 25 4.36 1.83 10.06
CA GLU A 25 3.19 2.49 9.45
C GLU A 25 2.85 1.94 8.06
N ARG A 26 3.84 1.40 7.34
CA ARG A 26 3.65 0.71 6.05
C ARG A 26 2.63 -0.42 6.12
N HIS A 27 2.50 -1.09 7.27
CA HIS A 27 1.52 -2.15 7.49
C HIS A 27 0.09 -1.66 7.26
N LEU A 28 -0.24 -0.43 7.65
CA LEU A 28 -1.57 0.16 7.44
C LEU A 28 -1.91 0.27 5.95
N VAL A 29 -0.92 0.70 5.15
CA VAL A 29 -1.05 0.80 3.69
C VAL A 29 -1.19 -0.58 3.06
N GLU A 30 -0.40 -1.57 3.48
CA GLU A 30 -0.51 -2.95 3.00
C GLU A 30 -1.87 -3.57 3.32
N CYS A 31 -2.36 -3.39 4.55
CA CYS A 31 -3.69 -3.83 4.96
C CYS A 31 -4.79 -3.16 4.13
N PHE A 32 -4.67 -1.86 3.87
CA PHE A 32 -5.63 -1.13 3.03
C PHE A 32 -5.64 -1.65 1.58
N ILE A 33 -4.47 -1.88 0.99
CA ILE A 33 -4.36 -2.48 -0.35
C ILE A 33 -4.96 -3.89 -0.35
N GLY A 34 -4.72 -4.69 0.70
CA GLY A 34 -5.36 -5.98 0.90
C GLY A 34 -6.89 -5.87 0.90
N LYS A 35 -7.44 -4.91 1.64
CA LYS A 35 -8.88 -4.65 1.70
C LYS A 35 -9.48 -4.28 0.35
N ILE A 36 -8.85 -3.36 -0.39
CA ILE A 36 -9.31 -2.95 -1.72
C ILE A 36 -9.27 -4.13 -2.70
N LYS A 37 -8.31 -5.04 -2.58
CA LYS A 37 -8.20 -6.21 -3.45
C LYS A 37 -9.31 -7.25 -3.26
N HIS A 38 -10.11 -7.19 -2.19
CA HIS A 38 -11.33 -8.01 -2.10
C HIS A 38 -12.34 -7.65 -3.18
N PHE A 39 -12.31 -6.42 -3.69
CA PHE A 39 -13.16 -5.97 -4.77
C PHE A 39 -12.56 -6.43 -6.10
N ARG A 40 -13.11 -7.52 -6.67
CA ARG A 40 -12.60 -8.18 -7.89
C ARG A 40 -12.34 -7.20 -9.05
N ARG A 41 -13.20 -6.20 -9.22
CA ARG A 41 -13.06 -5.16 -10.26
C ARG A 41 -11.76 -4.36 -10.13
N VAL A 42 -11.37 -4.02 -8.90
CA VAL A 42 -10.13 -3.30 -8.61
C VAL A 42 -8.92 -4.24 -8.68
N PHE A 43 -9.03 -5.45 -8.13
CA PHE A 43 -7.97 -6.45 -8.16
C PHE A 43 -7.55 -6.84 -9.58
N SER A 44 -8.50 -7.21 -10.42
CA SER A 44 -8.24 -7.65 -11.81
C SER A 44 -8.08 -6.49 -12.79
N ARG A 45 -8.23 -5.23 -12.33
CA ARG A 45 -8.19 -4.02 -13.16
C ARG A 45 -9.06 -4.15 -14.41
N PHE A 46 -10.36 -4.40 -14.22
CA PHE A 46 -11.29 -4.57 -15.36
C PHE A 46 -11.49 -3.30 -16.18
N ASP A 47 -11.28 -2.13 -15.59
CA ASP A 47 -11.42 -0.85 -16.29
C ASP A 47 -10.22 -0.57 -17.20
N LYS A 48 -10.49 -0.46 -18.51
CA LYS A 48 -9.47 -0.11 -19.53
C LYS A 48 -8.97 1.31 -19.39
N LEU A 49 -9.85 2.25 -19.03
CA LEU A 49 -9.47 3.66 -18.86
C LEU A 49 -9.04 3.93 -17.42
N ALA A 50 -7.93 4.66 -17.28
CA ALA A 50 -7.36 4.99 -15.98
C ALA A 50 -8.31 5.81 -15.10
N ASN A 51 -9.10 6.73 -15.68
CA ASN A 51 -10.06 7.54 -14.95
C ASN A 51 -11.19 6.69 -14.32
N ARG A 52 -11.71 5.70 -15.05
CA ARG A 52 -12.74 4.78 -14.55
C ARG A 52 -12.19 3.90 -13.44
N TYR A 53 -10.98 3.37 -13.64
CA TYR A 53 -10.29 2.60 -12.60
C TYR A 53 -10.10 3.42 -11.31
N LEU A 54 -9.62 4.67 -11.44
CA LEU A 54 -9.42 5.56 -10.31
C LEU A 54 -10.76 5.86 -9.59
N GLY A 55 -11.83 6.11 -10.33
CA GLY A 55 -13.16 6.32 -9.75
C GLY A 55 -13.63 5.13 -8.92
N PHE A 56 -13.41 3.89 -9.40
CA PHE A 56 -13.71 2.69 -8.62
C PHE A 56 -12.81 2.52 -7.39
N VAL A 57 -11.52 2.84 -7.50
CA VAL A 57 -10.61 2.83 -6.35
C VAL A 57 -11.09 3.82 -5.28
N GLN A 58 -11.47 5.04 -5.68
CA GLN A 58 -12.01 6.06 -4.76
C GLN A 58 -13.32 5.61 -4.12
N PHE A 59 -14.24 5.06 -4.91
CA PHE A 59 -15.51 4.52 -4.41
C PHE A 59 -15.30 3.43 -3.36
N VAL A 60 -14.46 2.43 -3.67
CA VAL A 60 -14.12 1.36 -2.72
C VAL A 60 -13.41 1.89 -1.48
N SER A 61 -12.53 2.89 -1.64
CA SER A 61 -11.85 3.53 -0.52
C SER A 61 -12.84 4.21 0.43
N ALA A 62 -13.86 4.89 -0.11
CA ALA A 62 -14.92 5.50 0.68
C ALA A 62 -15.76 4.45 1.42
N LEU A 63 -16.08 3.31 0.79
CA LEU A 63 -16.80 2.20 1.45
C LEU A 63 -15.99 1.60 2.61
N ILE A 64 -14.67 1.45 2.45
CA ILE A 64 -13.80 0.95 3.52
C ILE A 64 -13.69 1.97 4.66
N TRP A 65 -13.71 3.27 4.35
CA TRP A 65 -13.66 4.35 5.34
C TRP A 65 -14.95 4.45 6.17
N LEU A 66 -16.10 4.25 5.55
CA LEU A 66 -17.42 4.35 6.20
C LEU A 66 -17.81 3.10 7.01
N ARG A 67 -16.99 2.05 6.97
CA ARG A 67 -17.22 0.79 7.68
C ARG A 67 -16.56 0.80 9.06
#